data_AF-A0AA37H1R6-F1
#
_entry.id   AF-A0AA37H1R6-F1
#
_cell.length_a   1.000
_cell.length_b   1.000
_cell.length_c   1.000
_cell.angle_alpha   90.00
_cell.angle_beta   90.00
_cell.angle_gamma   90.00
#
_symmetry.space_group_name_H-M   'P 1'
#
loop_
_entity.id
_entity.type
_entity.pdbx_description
1 polymer ?
#
loop_
_entity_poly.entity_id
_entity_poly.type
_entity_poly.pdbx_seq_one_letter_code
_entity_poly.pdbx_strand_id
1 'polypeptide(L)'
;MSIQGRCNIHGAWILNGICVRIAQKMGLHRDGELLGLPPFETEMRRRIWWQIFMLDSKFSMISGLSQSLLPRPSDCKLPKNLNDADLHTGATERYQEREGPTEMVVPLLVYQIGYCIQQKQDIESLMLYSELSTLSSGRRSKVQSAQISGFIKTLEDRLNNVIEKNSDPSAGPVHEFAGLLKSLILQKIKETTCPPQEQPEWGTEILTPKDNLFKWSVMTTEQTINAYRSNKHPGFHWLLKLLFQYDVVILMVGQLSHRMTGPLVERAWQQVPALYEYHPDFLDPSQEYNIALAKFILRAWKIREDYLSSLHGVQPDEPDYVKKIRQKLGSHLSRSRAGTEPLQPLGSHSHHHTMTEEEDGHPPMDQLFSKYLSASASWDPLAMPDPEAINRQLSTFEGLDMRTPTGW
;
A
#
# COMPACT_ATOMS: atom_id res chain seq x y z
N MET A 1 -3.29 -13.68 -15.99
CA MET A 1 -2.67 -12.39 -16.37
C MET A 1 -3.17 -11.36 -15.36
N SER A 2 -2.32 -10.82 -14.50
CA SER A 2 -2.72 -9.86 -13.46
C SER A 2 -2.88 -8.46 -14.05
N ILE A 3 -3.95 -7.75 -13.68
CA ILE A 3 -4.19 -6.34 -14.03
C ILE A 3 -3.40 -5.41 -13.08
N GLN A 4 -2.88 -5.95 -11.96
CA GLN A 4 -2.13 -5.20 -10.97
C GLN A 4 -0.84 -4.64 -11.60
N GLY A 5 -0.69 -3.31 -11.60
CA GLY A 5 0.41 -2.59 -12.24
C GLY A 5 0.17 -2.18 -13.70
N ARG A 6 -0.97 -2.55 -14.30
CA ARG A 6 -1.33 -2.17 -15.70
C ARG A 6 -2.55 -1.26 -15.79
N CYS A 7 -3.29 -1.10 -14.69
CA CYS A 7 -4.48 -0.26 -14.61
C CYS A 7 -4.29 0.75 -13.47
N ASN A 8 -4.83 1.95 -13.63
CA ASN A 8 -4.88 2.98 -12.60
C ASN A 8 -5.44 2.40 -11.30
N ILE A 9 -4.81 2.69 -10.16
CA ILE A 9 -5.19 2.21 -8.82
C ILE A 9 -6.68 2.50 -8.53
N HIS A 10 -7.18 3.68 -8.91
CA HIS A 10 -8.59 4.04 -8.76
C HIS A 10 -9.49 3.20 -9.67
N GLY A 11 -9.06 2.92 -10.90
CA GLY A 11 -9.78 2.03 -11.81
C GLY A 11 -9.89 0.60 -11.26
N ALA A 12 -8.80 0.09 -10.70
CA ALA A 12 -8.78 -1.21 -10.03
C ALA A 12 -9.73 -1.25 -8.83
N TRP A 13 -9.77 -0.19 -8.01
CA TRP A 13 -10.71 -0.05 -6.89
C TRP A 13 -12.17 -0.04 -7.36
N ILE A 14 -12.51 0.74 -8.38
CA ILE A 14 -13.87 0.78 -8.96
C ILE A 14 -14.30 -0.60 -9.48
N LEU A 15 -13.43 -1.26 -10.26
CA LEU A 15 -13.71 -2.60 -10.79
C LEU A 15 -13.90 -3.62 -9.65
N ASN A 16 -13.14 -3.49 -8.57
CA ASN A 16 -13.31 -4.34 -7.41
C ASN A 16 -14.65 -4.11 -6.70
N GLY A 17 -15.08 -2.85 -6.55
CA GLY A 17 -16.41 -2.53 -6.03
C GLY A 17 -17.55 -3.14 -6.87
N ILE A 18 -17.40 -3.18 -8.19
CA ILE A 18 -18.33 -3.89 -9.09
C ILE A 18 -18.30 -5.40 -8.81
N CYS A 19 -17.11 -5.99 -8.69
CA CYS A 19 -16.93 -7.41 -8.36
C CYS A 19 -17.62 -7.79 -7.04
N VAL A 20 -17.44 -6.98 -5.99
CA VAL A 20 -18.09 -7.17 -4.68
C VAL A 20 -19.62 -7.17 -4.82
N ARG A 21 -20.21 -6.22 -5.56
CA ARG A 21 -21.65 -6.16 -5.79
C ARG A 21 -22.18 -7.37 -6.56
N ILE A 22 -21.44 -7.87 -7.54
CA ILE A 22 -21.79 -9.10 -8.27
C ILE A 22 -21.74 -10.31 -7.33
N ALA A 23 -20.67 -10.45 -6.53
CA ALA A 23 -20.54 -11.51 -5.55
C ALA A 23 -21.67 -11.50 -4.51
N GLN A 24 -22.09 -10.32 -4.07
CA GLN A 24 -23.24 -10.17 -3.18
C GLN A 24 -24.55 -10.57 -3.84
N LYS A 25 -24.80 -10.15 -5.09
CA LYS A 25 -25.96 -10.56 -5.88
C LYS A 25 -26.03 -12.08 -6.04
N MET A 26 -24.89 -12.75 -6.16
CA MET A 26 -24.78 -14.21 -6.23
C MET A 26 -24.87 -14.92 -4.86
N GLY A 27 -24.90 -14.16 -3.75
CA GLY A 27 -24.97 -14.69 -2.39
C GLY A 27 -23.65 -15.27 -1.87
N LEU A 28 -22.48 -14.88 -2.41
CA LEU A 28 -21.19 -15.43 -1.99
C LEU A 28 -20.77 -15.03 -0.56
N HIS A 29 -21.26 -13.89 -0.08
CA HIS A 29 -21.11 -13.41 1.29
C HIS A 29 -21.93 -14.20 2.33
N ARG A 30 -22.75 -15.16 1.87
CA ARG A 30 -23.54 -16.05 2.72
C ARG A 30 -22.92 -17.44 2.73
N ASP A 31 -22.80 -18.04 3.91
CA ASP A 31 -22.26 -19.39 4.01
C ASP A 31 -23.18 -20.40 3.32
N GLY A 32 -22.61 -21.21 2.41
CA GLY A 32 -23.37 -22.19 1.64
C GLY A 32 -24.09 -23.24 2.49
N GLU A 33 -23.60 -23.52 3.71
CA GLU A 33 -24.28 -24.45 4.63
C GLU A 33 -25.65 -23.91 5.08
N LEU A 34 -25.75 -22.59 5.31
CA LEU A 34 -27.01 -21.94 5.68
C LEU A 34 -28.00 -21.92 4.51
N LEU A 35 -27.49 -21.99 3.28
CA LEU A 35 -28.27 -22.02 2.06
C LEU A 35 -28.61 -23.45 1.60
N GLY A 36 -28.13 -24.48 2.30
CA GLY A 36 -28.35 -25.88 1.94
C GLY A 36 -27.63 -26.30 0.65
N LEU A 37 -26.54 -25.63 0.29
CA LEU A 37 -25.78 -25.93 -0.94
C LEU A 37 -24.93 -27.20 -0.77
N PRO A 38 -24.60 -27.89 -1.87
CA PRO A 38 -23.67 -29.02 -1.84
C PRO A 38 -22.33 -28.64 -1.19
N PRO A 39 -21.67 -29.58 -0.47
CA PRO A 39 -20.37 -29.35 0.17
C PRO A 39 -19.31 -28.72 -0.75
N PHE A 40 -19.19 -29.20 -1.99
CA PHE A 40 -18.27 -28.64 -2.98
C PHE A 40 -18.57 -27.17 -3.29
N GLU A 41 -19.83 -26.85 -3.61
CA GLU A 41 -20.22 -25.47 -3.90
C GLU A 41 -20.01 -24.56 -2.70
N THR A 42 -20.33 -25.04 -1.50
CA THR A 42 -20.10 -24.30 -0.25
C THR A 42 -18.63 -23.90 -0.10
N GLU A 43 -17.71 -24.86 -0.25
CA GLU A 43 -16.28 -24.60 -0.08
C GLU A 43 -15.74 -23.68 -1.18
N MET A 44 -16.15 -23.88 -2.44
CA MET A 44 -15.77 -23.01 -3.54
C MET A 44 -16.27 -21.57 -3.35
N ARG A 45 -17.49 -21.39 -2.85
CA ARG A 45 -18.04 -20.06 -2.53
C ARG A 45 -17.24 -19.36 -1.42
N ARG A 46 -16.83 -20.09 -0.36
CA ARG A 46 -15.96 -19.55 0.70
C ARG A 46 -14.63 -19.07 0.11
N ARG A 47 -13.95 -19.91 -0.66
CA ARG A 47 -12.65 -19.58 -1.28
C ARG A 47 -12.75 -18.34 -2.18
N ILE A 48 -13.80 -18.25 -3.02
CA ILE A 48 -14.02 -17.10 -3.91
C ILE A 48 -14.34 -15.84 -3.10
N TRP A 49 -15.24 -15.92 -2.12
CA TRP A 49 -15.64 -14.76 -1.32
C TRP A 49 -14.46 -14.14 -0.58
N TRP A 50 -13.65 -14.96 0.11
CA TRP A 50 -12.49 -14.48 0.84
C TRP A 50 -11.41 -13.90 -0.08
N GLN A 51 -11.27 -14.43 -1.29
CA GLN A 51 -10.38 -13.83 -2.29
C GLN A 51 -10.86 -12.44 -2.72
N ILE A 52 -12.16 -12.27 -2.99
CA ILE A 52 -12.75 -10.98 -3.35
C ILE A 52 -12.62 -9.99 -2.20
N PHE A 53 -12.91 -10.44 -0.96
CA PHE A 53 -12.77 -9.62 0.24
C PHE A 53 -11.36 -9.08 0.40
N MET A 54 -10.34 -9.95 0.31
CA MET A 54 -8.95 -9.53 0.46
C MET A 54 -8.48 -8.59 -0.65
N LEU A 55 -8.98 -8.76 -1.88
CA LEU A 55 -8.70 -7.82 -2.97
C LEU A 55 -9.35 -6.45 -2.70
N ASP A 56 -10.57 -6.43 -2.17
CA ASP A 56 -11.27 -5.19 -1.79
C ASP A 56 -10.55 -4.43 -0.70
N SER A 57 -10.20 -5.10 0.41
CA SER A 57 -9.44 -4.49 1.50
C SER A 57 -8.10 -3.97 1.01
N LYS A 58 -7.40 -4.71 0.13
CA LYS A 58 -6.11 -4.28 -0.44
C LYS A 58 -6.23 -3.03 -1.30
N PHE A 59 -7.15 -3.00 -2.26
CA PHE A 59 -7.27 -1.85 -3.17
C PHE A 59 -7.79 -0.62 -2.44
N SER A 60 -8.66 -0.80 -1.45
CA SER A 60 -9.14 0.29 -0.60
C SER A 60 -7.96 0.91 0.15
N MET A 61 -7.17 0.07 0.83
CA MET A 61 -5.95 0.51 1.53
C MET A 61 -4.96 1.26 0.63
N ILE A 62 -4.65 0.73 -0.57
CA ILE A 62 -3.68 1.37 -1.48
C ILE A 62 -4.23 2.65 -2.10
N SER A 63 -5.55 2.75 -2.31
CA SER A 63 -6.18 3.96 -2.86
C SER A 63 -6.40 5.07 -1.83
N GLY A 64 -6.17 4.80 -0.54
CA GLY A 64 -6.52 5.70 0.56
C GLY A 64 -8.03 5.85 0.78
N LEU A 65 -8.84 5.02 0.10
CA LEU A 65 -10.28 4.97 0.25
C LEU A 65 -10.65 3.90 1.27
N SER A 66 -11.71 4.12 2.03
CA SER A 66 -12.25 3.09 2.92
C SER A 66 -12.73 1.90 2.10
N GLN A 67 -12.65 0.71 2.70
CA GLN A 67 -13.23 -0.48 2.11
C GLN A 67 -14.69 -0.23 1.70
N SER A 68 -15.09 -0.78 0.56
CA SER A 68 -16.49 -0.77 0.11
C SER A 68 -17.32 -1.72 0.98
N LEU A 69 -17.32 -1.49 2.31
CA LEU A 69 -18.15 -2.16 3.29
C LEU A 69 -19.60 -1.69 3.11
N LEU A 70 -20.21 -2.19 2.03
CA LEU A 70 -21.65 -2.24 1.92
C LEU A 70 -22.18 -2.88 3.22
N PRO A 71 -23.16 -2.26 3.90
CA PRO A 71 -23.32 -2.37 5.34
C PRO A 71 -24.00 -3.67 5.79
N ARG A 72 -23.37 -4.83 5.56
CA ARG A 72 -23.84 -6.12 6.10
C ARG A 72 -22.67 -6.99 6.55
N PRO A 73 -22.73 -7.57 7.76
CA PRO A 73 -21.80 -8.61 8.14
C PRO A 73 -21.96 -9.81 7.20
N SER A 74 -20.84 -10.28 6.64
CA SER A 74 -20.76 -11.57 5.96
C SER A 74 -20.76 -12.68 7.01
N ASP A 75 -21.61 -13.69 6.84
CA ASP A 75 -21.59 -14.91 7.67
C ASP A 75 -20.80 -16.05 7.02
N CYS A 76 -20.23 -15.82 5.83
CA CYS A 76 -19.35 -16.75 5.16
C CYS A 76 -18.16 -17.15 6.06
N LYS A 77 -18.05 -18.44 6.37
CA LYS A 77 -16.96 -18.97 7.19
C LYS A 77 -15.63 -18.92 6.42
N LEU A 78 -14.51 -18.99 7.14
CA LEU A 78 -13.20 -19.17 6.53
C LEU A 78 -13.15 -20.48 5.72
N PRO A 79 -12.38 -20.55 4.62
CA PRO A 79 -12.16 -21.80 3.89
C PRO A 79 -11.50 -22.85 4.78
N LYS A 80 -11.72 -24.13 4.44
CA LYS A 80 -11.17 -25.26 5.20
C LYS A 80 -9.75 -25.60 4.77
N ASN A 81 -8.98 -26.19 5.69
CA ASN A 81 -7.67 -26.78 5.41
C ASN A 81 -7.82 -28.07 4.60
N LEU A 82 -7.93 -27.94 3.27
CA LEU A 82 -8.18 -29.03 2.32
C LEU A 82 -7.29 -28.87 1.09
N ASN A 83 -6.77 -29.96 0.55
CA ASN A 83 -6.15 -29.94 -0.78
C ASN A 83 -7.23 -29.93 -1.86
N ASP A 84 -6.91 -29.44 -3.04
CA ASP A 84 -7.80 -29.43 -4.19
C ASP A 84 -8.16 -30.86 -4.63
N ALA A 85 -7.26 -31.82 -4.41
CA ALA A 85 -7.52 -33.25 -4.64
C ALA A 85 -8.62 -33.84 -3.72
N ASP A 86 -8.92 -33.17 -2.60
CA ASP A 86 -10.02 -33.57 -1.71
C ASP A 86 -11.38 -33.07 -2.20
N LEU A 87 -11.40 -32.10 -3.11
CA LEU A 87 -12.62 -31.46 -3.56
C LEU A 87 -13.18 -32.17 -4.79
N HIS A 88 -14.43 -32.62 -4.69
CA HIS A 88 -15.14 -33.26 -5.80
C HIS A 88 -16.60 -32.80 -5.89
N THR A 89 -17.09 -32.62 -7.11
CA THR A 89 -18.44 -32.07 -7.38
C THR A 89 -19.59 -32.96 -6.85
N GLY A 90 -19.34 -34.27 -6.75
CA GLY A 90 -20.30 -35.25 -6.24
C GLY A 90 -20.33 -35.42 -4.72
N ALA A 91 -19.66 -34.56 -3.95
CA ALA A 91 -19.63 -34.67 -2.49
C ALA A 91 -21.03 -34.47 -1.91
N THR A 92 -21.50 -35.45 -1.13
CA THR A 92 -22.76 -35.41 -0.38
C THR A 92 -22.54 -35.09 1.10
N GLU A 93 -21.38 -35.46 1.63
CA GLU A 93 -20.99 -35.22 3.01
C GLU A 93 -20.14 -33.96 3.15
N ARG A 94 -20.25 -33.29 4.32
CA ARG A 94 -19.44 -32.10 4.61
C ARG A 94 -17.97 -32.49 4.76
N TYR A 95 -17.09 -31.80 4.03
CA TYR A 95 -15.65 -31.97 4.18
C TYR A 95 -15.20 -31.74 5.62
N GLN A 96 -14.32 -32.60 6.12
CA GLN A 96 -13.62 -32.40 7.39
C GLN A 96 -12.28 -31.75 7.12
N GLU A 97 -11.85 -30.82 7.97
CA GLU A 97 -10.52 -30.23 7.85
C GLU A 97 -9.45 -31.32 7.99
N ARG A 98 -8.41 -31.25 7.16
CA ARG A 98 -7.24 -32.11 7.32
C ARG A 98 -6.41 -31.61 8.50
N GLU A 99 -5.88 -32.57 9.25
CA GLU A 99 -4.81 -32.30 10.20
C GLU A 99 -3.47 -32.23 9.45
N GLY A 100 -2.67 -31.20 9.70
CA GLY A 100 -1.34 -31.04 9.11
C GLY A 100 -1.29 -30.32 7.75
N PRO A 101 -0.19 -30.49 7.00
CA PRO A 101 0.15 -29.65 5.85
C PRO A 101 -0.80 -29.83 4.65
N THR A 102 -1.30 -28.71 4.13
CA THR A 102 -2.00 -28.63 2.84
C THR A 102 -1.57 -27.39 2.04
N GLU A 103 -1.91 -27.35 0.76
CA GLU A 103 -1.66 -26.18 -0.10
C GLU A 103 -2.44 -24.91 0.33
N MET A 104 -3.45 -25.06 1.19
CA MET A 104 -4.25 -23.94 1.72
C MET A 104 -3.52 -23.09 2.76
N VAL A 105 -2.33 -23.48 3.23
CA VAL A 105 -1.60 -22.75 4.29
C VAL A 105 -1.40 -21.27 3.96
N VAL A 106 -1.03 -20.91 2.73
CA VAL A 106 -0.80 -19.51 2.32
C VAL A 106 -2.12 -18.73 2.23
N PRO A 107 -3.16 -19.18 1.51
CA PRO A 107 -4.48 -18.54 1.55
C PRO A 107 -5.03 -18.36 2.97
N LEU A 108 -4.92 -19.39 3.83
CA LEU A 108 -5.43 -19.33 5.20
C LEU A 108 -4.72 -18.26 6.02
N LEU A 109 -3.39 -18.08 5.89
CA LEU A 109 -2.68 -16.97 6.52
C LEU A 109 -3.23 -15.61 6.09
N VAL A 110 -3.41 -15.42 4.78
CA VAL A 110 -3.91 -14.16 4.23
C VAL A 110 -5.34 -13.88 4.71
N TYR A 111 -6.20 -14.91 4.75
CA TYR A 111 -7.59 -14.76 5.19
C TYR A 111 -7.73 -14.50 6.69
N GLN A 112 -6.75 -14.87 7.53
CA GLN A 112 -6.76 -14.45 8.94
C GLN A 112 -6.71 -12.92 9.08
N ILE A 113 -5.99 -12.22 8.20
CA ILE A 113 -5.94 -10.76 8.21
C ILE A 113 -7.35 -10.20 7.97
N GLY A 114 -7.99 -10.64 6.89
CA GLY A 114 -9.34 -10.20 6.55
C GLY A 114 -10.36 -10.52 7.63
N TYR A 115 -10.26 -11.70 8.25
CA TYR A 115 -11.12 -12.09 9.37
C TYR A 115 -10.94 -11.16 10.57
N CYS A 116 -9.70 -10.83 10.95
CA CYS A 116 -9.44 -9.90 12.04
C CYS A 116 -9.95 -8.48 11.73
N ILE A 117 -9.82 -8.02 10.49
CA ILE A 117 -10.37 -6.73 10.03
C ILE A 117 -11.89 -6.73 10.15
N GLN A 118 -12.56 -7.78 9.66
CA GLN A 118 -14.01 -7.90 9.70
C GLN A 118 -14.58 -7.91 11.14
N GLN A 119 -13.85 -8.46 12.11
CA GLN A 119 -14.30 -8.58 13.50
C GLN A 119 -14.22 -7.28 14.30
N LYS A 120 -13.45 -6.28 13.86
CA LYS A 120 -13.27 -5.03 14.60
C LYS A 120 -13.71 -3.84 13.77
N GLN A 121 -14.81 -3.22 14.17
CA GLN A 121 -15.20 -1.91 13.66
C GLN A 121 -14.07 -0.90 13.90
N ASP A 122 -13.86 -0.01 12.93
CA ASP A 122 -12.88 1.09 12.93
C ASP A 122 -11.39 0.73 12.96
N ILE A 123 -11.00 -0.55 13.00
CA ILE A 123 -9.55 -0.90 12.99
C ILE A 123 -8.88 -0.54 11.66
N GLU A 124 -9.61 -0.63 10.56
CA GLU A 124 -9.14 -0.22 9.23
C GLU A 124 -8.85 1.28 9.22
N SER A 125 -9.80 2.09 9.69
CA SER A 125 -9.64 3.53 9.86
C SER A 125 -8.44 3.85 10.76
N LEU A 126 -8.22 3.09 11.84
CA LEU A 126 -7.07 3.28 12.73
C LEU A 126 -5.73 2.89 12.08
N MET A 127 -5.71 1.87 11.21
CA MET A 127 -4.52 1.47 10.45
C MET A 127 -4.18 2.50 9.36
N LEU A 128 -5.18 2.95 8.61
CA LEU A 128 -5.05 4.02 7.61
C LEU A 128 -4.66 5.35 8.28
N TYR A 129 -5.24 5.65 9.45
CA TYR A 129 -4.86 6.81 10.25
C TYR A 129 -3.42 6.70 10.75
N SER A 130 -2.89 5.50 11.00
CA SER A 130 -1.49 5.31 11.39
C SER A 130 -0.54 5.66 10.23
N GLU A 131 -0.84 5.20 9.01
CA GLU A 131 -0.12 5.61 7.80
C GLU A 131 -0.21 7.13 7.57
N LEU A 132 -1.38 7.74 7.79
CA LEU A 132 -1.58 9.19 7.72
C LEU A 132 -0.93 9.98 8.87
N SER A 133 -0.82 9.38 10.05
CA SER A 133 -0.14 9.99 11.21
C SER A 133 1.37 10.06 11.01
N THR A 134 1.92 9.31 10.04
CA THR A 134 3.29 9.59 9.58
C THR A 134 3.43 11.01 9.00
N LEU A 135 2.32 11.62 8.56
CA LEU A 135 2.22 12.97 8.01
C LEU A 135 1.78 14.04 9.05
N SER A 136 1.31 13.65 10.24
CA SER A 136 0.82 14.58 11.26
C SER A 136 1.38 14.31 12.66
N SER A 137 1.72 15.36 13.40
CA SER A 137 2.23 15.28 14.79
C SER A 137 1.19 14.84 15.83
N GLY A 138 0.08 14.23 15.38
CA GLY A 138 -1.06 13.85 16.22
C GLY A 138 -0.70 12.70 17.17
N ARG A 139 -0.86 12.92 18.48
CA ARG A 139 -0.62 11.91 19.51
C ARG A 139 -1.83 10.96 19.57
N ARG A 140 -1.61 9.66 19.41
CA ARG A 140 -2.66 8.65 19.61
C ARG A 140 -3.17 8.66 21.05
N SER A 141 -4.49 8.47 21.20
CA SER A 141 -5.08 8.21 22.51
C SER A 141 -4.59 6.86 23.06
N LYS A 142 -4.44 6.75 24.38
CA LYS A 142 -4.12 5.48 25.06
C LYS A 142 -5.10 4.36 24.67
N VAL A 143 -6.36 4.70 24.44
CA VAL A 143 -7.41 3.75 24.03
C VAL A 143 -7.13 3.22 22.62
N GLN A 144 -6.78 4.10 21.68
CA GLN A 144 -6.44 3.72 20.30
C GLN A 144 -5.18 2.84 20.26
N SER A 145 -4.15 3.19 21.03
CA SER A 145 -2.94 2.37 21.14
C SER A 145 -3.23 0.98 21.71
N ALA A 146 -4.10 0.87 22.72
CA ALA A 146 -4.51 -0.41 23.28
C ALA A 146 -5.34 -1.26 22.28
N GLN A 147 -6.24 -0.63 21.52
CA GLN A 147 -7.04 -1.30 20.48
C GLN A 147 -6.15 -1.88 19.37
N ILE A 148 -5.18 -1.10 18.90
CA ILE A 148 -4.19 -1.51 17.90
C ILE A 148 -3.35 -2.67 18.44
N SER A 149 -2.76 -2.53 19.63
CA SER A 149 -1.96 -3.60 20.25
C SER A 149 -2.75 -4.89 20.43
N GLY A 150 -4.00 -4.80 20.89
CA GLY A 150 -4.90 -5.95 21.00
C GLY A 150 -5.23 -6.59 19.66
N PHE A 151 -5.38 -5.81 18.59
CA PHE A 151 -5.54 -6.34 17.23
C PHE A 151 -4.29 -7.09 16.76
N ILE A 152 -3.10 -6.50 16.93
CA ILE A 152 -1.82 -7.09 16.51
C ILE A 152 -1.63 -8.43 17.22
N LYS A 153 -1.86 -8.48 18.53
CA LYS A 153 -1.77 -9.72 19.30
C LYS A 153 -2.74 -10.78 18.79
N THR A 154 -4.00 -10.42 18.56
CA THR A 154 -5.01 -11.35 18.04
C THR A 154 -4.60 -11.90 16.68
N LEU A 155 -4.10 -11.05 15.79
CA LEU A 155 -3.65 -11.48 14.47
C LEU A 155 -2.41 -12.38 14.56
N GLU A 156 -1.43 -12.01 15.40
CA GLU A 156 -0.23 -12.80 15.65
C GLU A 156 -0.56 -14.21 16.16
N ASP A 157 -1.45 -14.32 17.16
CA ASP A 157 -1.90 -15.60 17.71
C ASP A 157 -2.59 -16.46 16.63
N ARG A 158 -3.40 -15.86 15.75
CA ARG A 158 -4.09 -16.58 14.68
C ARG A 158 -3.15 -17.03 13.57
N LEU A 159 -2.19 -16.19 13.17
CA LEU A 159 -1.19 -16.56 12.17
C LEU A 159 -0.23 -17.64 12.71
N ASN A 160 0.13 -17.57 14.00
CA ASN A 160 0.86 -18.64 14.70
C ASN A 160 0.08 -19.95 14.63
N ASN A 161 -1.21 -19.93 14.97
CA ASN A 161 -2.04 -21.14 14.97
C ASN A 161 -2.14 -21.81 13.59
N VAL A 162 -2.24 -21.02 12.51
CA VAL A 162 -2.25 -21.57 11.14
C VAL A 162 -0.94 -22.27 10.82
N ILE A 163 0.21 -21.68 11.17
CA ILE A 163 1.51 -22.32 10.94
C ILE A 163 1.66 -23.59 11.78
N GLU A 164 1.33 -23.53 13.06
CA GLU A 164 1.48 -24.65 14.00
C GLU A 164 0.63 -25.87 13.62
N LYS A 165 -0.60 -25.64 13.13
CA LYS A 165 -1.52 -26.73 12.77
C LYS A 165 -1.37 -27.21 11.33
N ASN A 166 -1.15 -26.29 10.40
CA ASN A 166 -1.36 -26.55 8.97
C ASN A 166 -0.07 -26.45 8.14
N SER A 167 1.10 -26.32 8.77
CA SER A 167 2.37 -26.14 8.06
C SER A 167 3.48 -27.05 8.57
N ASP A 168 4.23 -27.60 7.62
CA ASP A 168 5.49 -28.31 7.86
C ASP A 168 6.49 -27.88 6.79
N PRO A 169 7.60 -27.19 7.14
CA PRO A 169 8.61 -26.76 6.15
C PRO A 169 9.19 -27.91 5.31
N SER A 170 9.16 -29.15 5.82
CA SER A 170 9.63 -30.32 5.08
C SER A 170 8.60 -30.84 4.05
N ALA A 171 7.33 -30.44 4.17
CA ALA A 171 6.26 -30.88 3.26
C ALA A 171 6.27 -30.17 1.90
N GLY A 172 7.07 -29.10 1.74
CA GLY A 172 7.37 -28.52 0.43
C GLY A 172 7.50 -26.99 0.41
N PRO A 173 7.79 -26.42 -0.77
CA PRO A 173 8.08 -25.00 -0.93
C PRO A 173 7.01 -24.05 -0.40
N VAL A 174 5.72 -24.41 -0.53
CA VAL A 174 4.60 -23.57 -0.08
C VAL A 174 4.60 -23.39 1.45
N HIS A 175 5.02 -24.39 2.20
CA HIS A 175 5.05 -24.36 3.66
C HIS A 175 6.25 -23.57 4.20
N GLU A 176 7.42 -23.72 3.58
CA GLU A 176 8.56 -22.86 3.91
C GLU A 176 8.27 -21.39 3.58
N PHE A 177 7.65 -21.13 2.42
CA PHE A 177 7.22 -19.79 2.04
C PHE A 177 6.14 -19.22 2.99
N ALA A 178 5.23 -20.05 3.50
CA ALA A 178 4.22 -19.62 4.47
C ALA A 178 4.85 -19.03 5.75
N GLY A 179 5.95 -19.61 6.24
CA GLY A 179 6.70 -19.08 7.38
C GLY A 179 7.30 -17.69 7.10
N LEU A 180 7.88 -17.51 5.91
CA LEU A 180 8.37 -16.21 5.45
C LEU A 180 7.21 -15.20 5.36
N LEU A 181 6.10 -15.57 4.69
CA LEU A 181 4.95 -14.69 4.51
C LEU A 181 4.34 -14.23 5.83
N LYS A 182 4.18 -15.13 6.80
CA LYS A 182 3.73 -14.78 8.16
C LYS A 182 4.62 -13.71 8.78
N SER A 183 5.94 -13.89 8.68
CA SER A 183 6.93 -12.97 9.25
C SER A 183 6.83 -11.59 8.59
N LEU A 184 6.66 -11.56 7.26
CA LEU A 184 6.47 -10.32 6.50
C LEU A 184 5.17 -9.58 6.89
N ILE A 185 4.06 -10.30 7.07
CA ILE A 185 2.78 -9.72 7.50
C ILE A 185 2.94 -9.05 8.86
N LEU A 186 3.51 -9.78 9.84
CA LEU A 186 3.68 -9.27 11.19
C LEU A 186 4.64 -8.09 11.25
N GLN A 187 5.75 -8.15 10.50
CA GLN A 187 6.71 -7.06 10.46
C GLN A 187 6.05 -5.79 9.88
N LYS A 188 5.35 -5.90 8.75
CA LYS A 188 4.67 -4.77 8.12
C LYS A 188 3.63 -4.14 9.03
N ILE A 189 2.82 -4.95 9.72
CA ILE A 189 1.81 -4.44 10.65
C ILE A 189 2.45 -3.75 11.84
N LYS A 190 3.49 -4.36 12.46
CA LYS A 190 4.19 -3.77 13.62
C LYS A 190 4.83 -2.43 13.26
N GLU A 191 5.44 -2.31 12.09
CA GLU A 191 6.05 -1.06 11.64
C GLU A 191 5.02 0.03 11.32
N THR A 192 3.96 -0.32 10.58
CA THR A 192 2.91 0.64 10.20
C THR A 192 2.16 1.18 11.43
N THR A 193 2.10 0.38 12.50
CA THR A 193 1.39 0.73 13.74
C THR A 193 2.31 1.27 14.83
N CYS A 194 3.63 1.27 14.65
CA CYS A 194 4.57 1.84 15.61
C CYS A 194 4.54 3.38 15.52
N PRO A 195 4.23 4.11 16.61
CA PRO A 195 4.25 5.57 16.59
C PRO A 195 5.64 6.09 16.19
N PRO A 196 5.74 7.13 15.34
CA PRO A 196 7.02 7.71 14.97
C PRO A 196 7.92 8.06 16.16
N GLN A 197 7.32 8.54 17.26
CA GLN A 197 8.00 8.97 18.48
C GLN A 197 8.65 7.83 19.27
N GLU A 198 8.20 6.59 19.06
CA GLU A 198 8.75 5.40 19.72
C GLU A 198 9.87 4.76 18.90
N GLN A 199 10.16 5.30 17.71
CA GLN A 199 11.22 4.79 16.85
C GLN A 199 12.60 5.30 17.30
N PRO A 200 13.66 4.48 17.22
CA PRO A 200 14.97 4.83 17.77
C PRO A 200 15.64 6.02 17.09
N GLU A 201 15.30 6.30 15.83
CA GLU A 201 15.80 7.43 15.04
C GLU A 201 15.00 8.73 15.26
N TRP A 202 13.96 8.70 16.11
CA TRP A 202 13.17 9.88 16.45
C TRP A 202 13.99 10.89 17.26
N GLY A 203 13.99 12.15 16.83
CA GLY A 203 14.76 13.22 17.46
C GLY A 203 16.25 13.25 17.09
N THR A 204 16.72 12.30 16.28
CA THR A 204 18.08 12.30 15.70
C THR A 204 18.03 12.49 14.19
N GLU A 205 17.59 11.46 13.44
CA GLU A 205 17.46 11.50 11.98
C GLU A 205 16.04 11.88 11.52
N ILE A 206 15.04 11.67 12.39
CA ILE A 206 13.65 12.03 12.13
C ILE A 206 13.31 13.29 12.94
N LEU A 207 13.21 14.43 12.26
CA LEU A 207 12.88 15.72 12.87
C LEU A 207 11.52 16.24 12.40
N THR A 208 11.09 15.83 11.20
CA THR A 208 9.86 16.28 10.57
C THR A 208 9.01 15.10 10.11
N PRO A 209 7.69 15.29 9.90
CA PRO A 209 6.84 14.29 9.24
C PRO A 209 7.39 13.84 7.87
N LYS A 210 8.07 14.74 7.14
CA LYS A 210 8.73 14.40 5.86
C LYS A 210 9.93 13.46 6.04
N ASP A 211 10.69 13.60 7.12
CA ASP A 211 11.80 12.69 7.45
C ASP A 211 11.27 11.31 7.83
N ASN A 212 10.16 11.29 8.59
CA ASN A 212 9.50 10.05 8.98
C ASN A 212 8.94 9.31 7.75
N LEU A 213 8.32 10.03 6.82
CA LEU A 213 7.83 9.48 5.57
C LEU A 213 8.96 8.92 4.69
N PHE A 214 10.08 9.65 4.59
CA PHE A 214 11.26 9.16 3.87
C PHE A 214 11.81 7.89 4.52
N LYS A 215 11.99 7.87 5.84
CA LYS A 215 12.42 6.68 6.57
C LYS A 215 11.50 5.49 6.31
N TRP A 216 10.19 5.68 6.45
CA TRP A 216 9.21 4.62 6.22
C TRP A 216 9.32 4.05 4.80
N SER A 217 9.57 4.91 3.80
CA SER A 217 9.79 4.46 2.42
C SER A 217 11.06 3.63 2.24
N VAL A 218 12.15 4.00 2.93
CA VAL A 218 13.41 3.23 2.93
C VAL A 218 13.20 1.87 3.59
N MET A 219 12.62 1.84 4.78
CA MET A 219 12.38 0.60 5.52
C MET A 219 11.46 -0.38 4.76
N THR A 220 10.35 0.11 4.21
CA THR A 220 9.42 -0.71 3.41
C THR A 220 10.12 -1.29 2.18
N THR A 221 11.00 -0.52 1.55
CA THR A 221 11.81 -0.98 0.42
C THR A 221 12.81 -2.06 0.85
N GLU A 222 13.55 -1.83 1.93
CA GLU A 222 14.51 -2.80 2.50
C GLU A 222 13.84 -4.12 2.85
N GLN A 223 12.69 -4.08 3.54
CA GLN A 223 11.90 -5.26 3.86
C GLN A 223 11.55 -6.06 2.62
N THR A 224 11.10 -5.38 1.57
CA THR A 224 10.68 -6.05 0.35
C THR A 224 11.87 -6.68 -0.36
N ILE A 225 13.00 -5.99 -0.44
CA ILE A 225 14.25 -6.55 -0.98
C ILE A 225 14.72 -7.74 -0.13
N ASN A 226 14.65 -7.65 1.19
CA ASN A 226 15.00 -8.74 2.09
C ASN A 226 14.05 -9.94 1.94
N ALA A 227 12.77 -9.70 1.65
CA ALA A 227 11.82 -10.76 1.34
C ALA A 227 12.22 -11.53 0.08
N TYR A 228 12.62 -10.83 -0.98
CA TYR A 228 13.13 -11.47 -2.20
C TYR A 228 14.42 -12.27 -1.92
N ARG A 229 15.36 -11.70 -1.16
CA ARG A 229 16.63 -12.36 -0.83
C ARG A 229 16.45 -13.60 0.07
N SER A 230 15.53 -13.52 1.02
CA SER A 230 15.25 -14.61 1.98
C SER A 230 14.39 -15.71 1.38
N ASN A 231 13.67 -15.42 0.29
CA ASN A 231 12.84 -16.40 -0.39
C ASN A 231 13.70 -17.41 -1.17
N LYS A 232 13.77 -18.64 -0.66
CA LYS A 232 14.49 -19.75 -1.31
C LYS A 232 13.80 -20.29 -2.56
N HIS A 233 12.57 -19.85 -2.83
CA HIS A 233 11.69 -20.43 -3.85
C HIS A 233 11.26 -19.35 -4.86
N PRO A 234 12.05 -19.11 -5.94
CA PRO A 234 11.73 -18.10 -6.95
C PRO A 234 10.34 -18.22 -7.58
N GLY A 235 9.76 -19.43 -7.56
CA GLY A 235 8.38 -19.70 -7.98
C GLY A 235 7.32 -18.90 -7.22
N PHE A 236 7.61 -18.34 -6.05
CA PHE A 236 6.71 -17.45 -5.30
C PHE A 236 7.00 -15.96 -5.47
N HIS A 237 7.94 -15.56 -6.34
CA HIS A 237 8.21 -14.14 -6.63
C HIS A 237 6.96 -13.40 -7.12
N TRP A 238 6.06 -14.08 -7.83
CA TRP A 238 4.81 -13.45 -8.27
C TRP A 238 3.99 -12.94 -7.08
N LEU A 239 3.97 -13.65 -5.96
CA LEU A 239 3.21 -13.25 -4.77
C LEU A 239 3.88 -12.08 -4.06
N LEU A 240 5.21 -12.07 -3.97
CA LEU A 240 5.97 -10.91 -3.47
C LEU A 240 5.75 -9.67 -4.35
N LYS A 241 5.72 -9.84 -5.68
CA LYS A 241 5.38 -8.76 -6.63
C LYS A 241 3.95 -8.25 -6.43
N LEU A 242 3.00 -9.09 -6.04
CA LEU A 242 1.65 -8.63 -5.70
C LEU A 242 1.64 -7.80 -4.41
N LEU A 243 2.55 -8.03 -3.46
CA LEU A 243 2.64 -7.28 -2.19
C LEU A 243 3.48 -6.01 -2.32
N PHE A 244 4.22 -5.85 -3.41
CA PHE A 244 5.09 -4.70 -3.68
C PHE A 244 4.29 -3.39 -3.84
N GLN A 245 4.78 -2.32 -3.21
CA GLN A 245 4.17 -0.98 -3.27
C GLN A 245 5.04 -0.03 -4.09
N TYR A 246 4.65 0.19 -5.35
CA TYR A 246 5.41 1.01 -6.31
C TYR A 246 5.53 2.48 -5.91
N ASP A 247 4.46 3.07 -5.37
CA ASP A 247 4.42 4.49 -5.00
C ASP A 247 5.43 4.81 -3.88
N VAL A 248 5.71 3.85 -3.00
CA VAL A 248 6.69 3.97 -1.92
C VAL A 248 8.10 4.13 -2.48
N VAL A 249 8.43 3.41 -3.55
CA VAL A 249 9.73 3.53 -4.22
C VAL A 249 9.85 4.87 -4.96
N ILE A 250 8.79 5.31 -5.63
CA ILE A 250 8.77 6.62 -6.30
C ILE A 250 9.00 7.74 -5.28
N LEU A 251 8.32 7.68 -4.13
CA LEU A 251 8.50 8.59 -3.01
C LEU A 251 9.94 8.58 -2.50
N MET A 252 10.50 7.39 -2.23
CA MET A 252 11.88 7.22 -1.75
C MET A 252 12.88 7.89 -2.70
N VAL A 253 12.79 7.59 -3.99
CA VAL A 253 13.71 8.14 -5.01
C VAL A 253 13.49 9.64 -5.23
N GLY A 254 12.24 10.10 -5.18
CA GLY A 254 11.93 11.53 -5.25
C GLY A 254 12.59 12.31 -4.10
N GLN A 255 12.63 11.74 -2.90
CA GLN A 255 13.34 12.33 -1.76
C GLN A 255 14.87 12.29 -1.93
N LEU A 256 15.44 11.27 -2.58
CA LEU A 256 16.87 11.23 -2.91
C LEU A 256 17.32 12.35 -3.86
N SER A 257 16.40 12.97 -4.60
CA SER A 257 16.69 14.17 -5.38
C SER A 257 16.89 15.44 -4.52
N HIS A 258 16.52 15.40 -3.24
CA HIS A 258 16.57 16.54 -2.33
C HIS A 258 17.47 16.28 -1.11
N ARG A 259 17.81 15.02 -0.83
CA ARG A 259 18.62 14.59 0.32
C ARG A 259 19.94 14.00 -0.15
N MET A 260 21.04 14.65 0.22
CA MET A 260 22.39 14.27 -0.25
C MET A 260 23.19 13.47 0.77
N THR A 261 22.89 13.61 2.06
CA THR A 261 23.68 13.05 3.15
C THR A 261 22.80 12.42 4.22
N GLY A 262 23.39 11.51 4.99
CA GLY A 262 22.77 10.88 6.16
C GLY A 262 22.63 9.36 6.03
N PRO A 263 22.50 8.62 7.15
CA PRO A 263 22.44 7.16 7.14
C PRO A 263 21.25 6.61 6.33
N LEU A 264 20.07 7.23 6.44
CA LEU A 264 18.90 6.86 5.63
C LEU A 264 19.11 7.04 4.12
N VAL A 265 19.86 8.08 3.71
CA VAL A 265 20.18 8.31 2.28
C VAL A 265 21.06 7.19 1.75
N GLU A 266 22.10 6.80 2.51
CA GLU A 266 22.98 5.70 2.11
C GLU A 266 22.25 4.36 2.05
N ARG A 267 21.42 4.06 3.05
CA ARG A 267 20.57 2.86 3.07
C ARG A 267 19.63 2.79 1.88
N ALA A 268 19.00 3.91 1.51
CA ALA A 268 18.13 3.99 0.34
C ALA A 268 18.88 3.67 -0.96
N TRP A 269 20.06 4.28 -1.16
CA TRP A 269 20.88 4.02 -2.36
C TRP A 269 21.36 2.57 -2.46
N GLN A 270 21.59 1.88 -1.34
CA GLN A 270 21.91 0.45 -1.31
C GLN A 270 20.78 -0.44 -1.82
N GLN A 271 19.52 0.01 -1.75
CA GLN A 271 18.37 -0.78 -2.23
C GLN A 271 18.11 -0.62 -3.73
N VAL A 272 18.47 0.52 -4.32
CA VAL A 272 18.16 0.84 -5.74
C VAL A 272 18.65 -0.21 -6.73
N PRO A 273 19.87 -0.77 -6.63
CA PRO A 273 20.31 -1.82 -7.55
C PRO A 273 19.41 -3.07 -7.51
N ALA A 274 19.05 -3.52 -6.30
CA ALA A 274 18.22 -4.70 -6.11
C ALA A 274 16.78 -4.50 -6.61
N LEU A 275 16.25 -3.26 -6.57
CA LEU A 275 14.96 -2.94 -7.16
C LEU A 275 14.94 -3.27 -8.66
N TYR A 276 15.97 -2.86 -9.42
CA TYR A 276 16.06 -3.14 -10.86
C TYR A 276 16.43 -4.60 -11.18
N GLU A 277 16.97 -5.34 -10.21
CA GLU A 277 17.22 -6.78 -10.33
C GLU A 277 15.90 -7.58 -10.23
N TYR A 278 15.09 -7.32 -9.19
CA TYR A 278 13.83 -8.04 -8.97
C TYR A 278 12.65 -7.49 -9.79
N HIS A 279 12.70 -6.21 -10.17
CA HIS A 279 11.69 -5.53 -10.98
C HIS A 279 12.26 -5.01 -12.32
N PRO A 280 12.63 -5.91 -13.25
CA PRO A 280 13.08 -5.50 -14.58
C PRO A 280 11.97 -4.80 -15.38
N ASP A 281 10.71 -4.96 -14.96
CA ASP A 281 9.52 -4.27 -15.47
C ASP A 281 9.59 -2.75 -15.29
N PHE A 282 10.44 -2.21 -14.40
CA PHE A 282 10.73 -0.77 -14.32
C PHE A 282 11.36 -0.17 -15.57
N LEU A 283 11.88 -1.02 -16.46
CA LEU A 283 12.47 -0.60 -17.72
C LEU A 283 11.46 -0.68 -18.89
N ASP A 284 10.18 -0.97 -18.62
CA ASP A 284 9.14 -0.99 -19.64
C ASP A 284 8.60 0.43 -19.91
N PRO A 285 8.80 0.99 -21.13
CA PRO A 285 8.30 2.31 -21.48
C PRO A 285 6.78 2.38 -21.68
N SER A 286 6.07 1.25 -21.71
CA SER A 286 4.61 1.23 -21.88
C SER A 286 3.84 1.84 -20.71
N GLN A 287 4.48 1.96 -19.55
CA GLN A 287 3.89 2.47 -18.33
C GLN A 287 4.42 3.87 -18.00
N GLU A 288 3.53 4.85 -17.88
CA GLU A 288 3.92 6.24 -17.60
C GLU A 288 4.65 6.40 -16.25
N TYR A 289 4.26 5.61 -15.24
CA TYR A 289 4.90 5.65 -13.93
C TYR A 289 6.37 5.17 -13.98
N ASN A 290 6.72 4.25 -14.89
CA ASN A 290 8.11 3.83 -15.10
C ASN A 290 8.95 4.97 -15.68
N ILE A 291 8.37 5.75 -16.60
CA ILE A 291 9.03 6.93 -17.17
C ILE A 291 9.24 7.99 -16.07
N ALA A 292 8.26 8.20 -15.19
CA ALA A 292 8.38 9.11 -14.06
C ALA A 292 9.48 8.65 -13.07
N LEU A 293 9.48 7.37 -12.68
CA LEU A 293 10.51 6.80 -11.81
C LEU A 293 11.91 6.94 -12.43
N ALA A 294 12.05 6.66 -13.72
CA ALA A 294 13.30 6.84 -14.46
C ALA A 294 13.80 8.29 -14.41
N LYS A 295 12.92 9.30 -14.59
CA LYS A 295 13.28 10.72 -14.44
C LYS A 295 13.82 11.02 -13.04
N PHE A 296 13.15 10.52 -12.00
CA PHE A 296 13.60 10.73 -10.62
C PHE A 296 14.94 10.06 -10.34
N ILE A 297 15.16 8.82 -10.79
CA ILE A 297 16.45 8.12 -10.62
C ILE A 297 17.57 8.89 -11.32
N LEU A 298 17.38 9.31 -12.57
CA LEU A 298 18.41 10.02 -13.32
C LEU A 298 18.76 11.37 -12.68
N ARG A 299 17.76 12.10 -12.19
CA ARG A 299 17.95 13.36 -11.45
C ARG A 299 18.69 13.11 -10.13
N ALA A 300 18.20 12.19 -9.31
CA ALA A 300 18.80 11.87 -8.01
C ALA A 300 20.24 11.37 -8.16
N TRP A 301 20.50 10.52 -9.17
CA TRP A 301 21.84 10.03 -9.47
C TRP A 301 22.76 11.17 -9.87
N LYS A 302 22.30 12.09 -10.73
CA LYS A 302 23.13 13.22 -11.16
C LYS A 302 23.55 14.08 -9.97
N ILE A 303 22.63 14.39 -9.07
CA ILE A 303 22.97 15.22 -7.91
C ILE A 303 23.91 14.46 -6.95
N ARG A 304 23.71 13.15 -6.76
CA ARG A 304 24.64 12.31 -5.98
C ARG A 304 26.02 12.23 -6.61
N GLU A 305 26.10 12.08 -7.93
CA GLU A 305 27.34 12.05 -8.69
C GLU A 305 28.12 13.35 -8.49
N ASP A 306 27.46 14.51 -8.65
CA ASP A 306 28.07 15.82 -8.45
C ASP A 306 28.55 16.00 -7.00
N TYR A 307 27.75 15.59 -6.02
CA TYR A 307 28.11 15.62 -4.60
C TYR A 307 29.33 14.74 -4.29
N LEU A 308 29.33 13.47 -4.68
CA LEU A 308 30.45 12.55 -4.45
C LEU A 308 31.71 13.00 -5.17
N SER A 309 31.58 13.55 -6.38
CA SER A 309 32.70 14.13 -7.13
C SER A 309 33.32 15.31 -6.38
N SER A 310 32.50 16.18 -5.79
CA SER A 310 32.99 17.32 -4.98
C SER A 310 33.67 16.88 -3.68
N LEU A 311 33.26 15.75 -3.09
CA LEU A 311 33.78 15.28 -1.81
C LEU A 311 35.10 14.51 -1.97
N HIS A 312 35.18 13.65 -2.99
CA HIS A 312 36.31 12.74 -3.19
C HIS A 312 37.25 13.15 -4.34
N GLY A 313 36.89 14.17 -5.13
CA GLY A 313 37.67 14.62 -6.29
C GLY A 313 37.69 13.65 -7.47
N VAL A 314 36.92 12.55 -7.41
CA VAL A 314 36.83 11.51 -8.42
C VAL A 314 35.37 11.26 -8.76
N GLN A 315 35.04 11.17 -10.05
CA GLN A 315 33.69 10.82 -10.47
C GLN A 315 33.37 9.37 -10.11
N PRO A 316 32.24 9.09 -9.43
CA PRO A 316 31.83 7.73 -9.15
C PRO A 316 31.42 7.00 -10.43
N ASP A 317 31.66 5.70 -10.49
CA ASP A 317 31.23 4.87 -11.62
C ASP A 317 29.70 4.88 -11.76
N GLU A 318 29.21 5.11 -12.98
CA GLU A 318 27.77 5.09 -13.26
C GLU A 318 27.21 3.66 -13.07
N PRO A 319 26.20 3.47 -12.20
CA PRO A 319 25.63 2.16 -11.93
C PRO A 319 24.92 1.56 -13.14
N ASP A 320 24.92 0.23 -13.24
CA ASP A 320 24.32 -0.49 -14.37
C ASP A 320 22.82 -0.21 -14.56
N TYR A 321 22.07 0.01 -13.48
CA TYR A 321 20.66 0.36 -13.58
C TYR A 321 20.46 1.75 -14.24
N VAL A 322 21.34 2.72 -13.98
CA VAL A 322 21.32 4.04 -14.60
C VAL A 322 21.62 3.93 -16.10
N LYS A 323 22.66 3.15 -16.46
CA LYS A 323 23.00 2.85 -17.86
C LYS A 323 21.82 2.21 -18.60
N LYS A 324 21.19 1.19 -17.99
CA LYS A 324 20.00 0.50 -18.54
C LYS A 324 18.82 1.44 -18.74
N ILE A 325 18.56 2.34 -17.79
CA ILE A 325 17.50 3.36 -17.91
C ILE A 325 17.78 4.27 -19.12
N ARG A 326 18.99 4.82 -19.24
CA ARG A 326 19.35 5.69 -20.39
C ARG A 326 19.21 4.95 -21.72
N GLN A 327 19.66 3.70 -21.78
CA GLN A 327 19.61 2.88 -22.99
C GLN A 327 18.17 2.56 -23.41
N LYS A 328 17.31 2.15 -22.47
CA LYS A 328 15.96 1.65 -22.77
C LYS A 328 14.89 2.74 -22.79
N LEU A 329 15.02 3.77 -21.96
CA LEU A 329 13.99 4.80 -21.78
C LEU A 329 14.42 6.18 -22.31
N GLY A 330 15.67 6.36 -22.73
CA GLY A 330 16.23 7.65 -23.14
C GLY A 330 15.39 8.40 -24.19
N SER A 331 14.92 7.71 -25.24
CA SER A 331 14.11 8.31 -26.31
C SER A 331 12.75 8.84 -25.81
N HIS A 332 12.14 8.16 -24.84
CA HIS A 332 10.87 8.56 -24.24
C HIS A 332 11.03 9.73 -23.26
N LEU A 333 12.16 9.77 -22.54
CA LEU A 333 12.51 10.86 -21.63
C LEU A 333 12.69 12.19 -22.38
N SER A 334 13.23 12.16 -23.61
CA SER A 334 13.42 13.35 -24.46
C SER A 334 12.12 13.88 -25.06
N ARG A 335 11.19 13.00 -25.48
CA ARG A 335 9.90 13.40 -26.09
C ARG A 335 8.98 14.15 -25.14
N SER A 336 9.01 13.82 -23.85
CA SER A 336 8.24 14.51 -22.82
C SER A 336 8.60 16.00 -22.66
N ARG A 337 9.74 16.46 -23.19
CA ARG A 337 10.20 17.85 -23.13
C ARG A 337 9.69 18.73 -24.29
N ALA A 338 9.14 18.13 -25.34
CA ALA A 338 8.82 18.82 -26.61
C ALA A 338 7.32 19.18 -26.78
N GLY A 339 6.49 18.98 -25.74
CA GLY A 339 5.03 19.13 -25.83
C GLY A 339 4.42 20.43 -25.27
N THR A 340 5.23 21.39 -24.80
CA THR A 340 4.73 22.67 -24.30
C THR A 340 4.82 23.75 -25.38
N GLU A 341 3.85 23.76 -26.29
CA GLU A 341 3.49 25.00 -27.01
C GLU A 341 2.68 25.91 -26.07
N PRO A 342 2.89 27.24 -26.05
CA PRO A 342 2.17 28.13 -25.16
C PRO A 342 0.72 28.31 -25.66
N LEU A 343 -0.26 27.95 -24.85
CA LEU A 343 -1.66 28.31 -25.08
C LEU A 343 -1.81 29.84 -24.99
N GLN A 344 -2.31 30.44 -26.08
CA GLN A 344 -2.65 31.85 -26.16
C GLN A 344 -3.75 32.22 -25.13
N PRO A 345 -3.76 33.46 -24.61
CA PRO A 345 -4.74 33.89 -23.62
C PRO A 345 -6.09 34.14 -24.29
N LEU A 346 -7.11 33.32 -23.98
CA LEU A 346 -8.49 33.65 -24.31
C LEU A 346 -9.03 34.71 -23.34
N GLY A 347 -9.76 35.65 -23.92
CA GLY A 347 -10.12 36.94 -23.34
C GLY A 347 -11.09 36.90 -22.17
N SER A 348 -11.06 38.02 -21.46
CA SER A 348 -11.96 38.44 -20.40
C SER A 348 -13.43 38.38 -20.80
N HIS A 349 -14.21 37.56 -20.11
CA HIS A 349 -15.62 37.84 -19.89
C HIS A 349 -15.96 37.76 -18.40
N SER A 350 -16.19 38.95 -17.86
CA SER A 350 -16.75 39.25 -16.56
C SER A 350 -18.20 38.77 -16.47
N HIS A 351 -18.53 37.97 -15.46
CA HIS A 351 -19.85 38.04 -14.83
C HIS A 351 -19.68 38.02 -13.32
N HIS A 352 -19.90 39.20 -12.74
CA HIS A 352 -20.20 39.39 -11.33
C HIS A 352 -21.48 38.63 -10.96
N HIS A 353 -21.41 37.81 -9.93
CA HIS A 353 -22.50 37.75 -8.95
C HIS A 353 -21.90 37.74 -7.55
N THR A 354 -22.37 38.70 -6.76
CA THR A 354 -22.00 38.98 -5.38
C THR A 354 -23.16 38.56 -4.48
N MET A 355 -22.81 38.15 -3.25
CA MET A 355 -23.65 37.96 -2.05
C MET A 355 -24.42 36.63 -1.96
N THR A 356 -24.57 35.94 -0.82
CA THR A 356 -24.05 35.94 0.57
C THR A 356 -24.67 34.67 1.22
N GLU A 357 -24.14 34.26 2.38
CA GLU A 357 -24.71 33.30 3.37
C GLU A 357 -24.44 31.80 3.18
N GLU A 358 -23.60 31.31 4.11
CA GLU A 358 -23.76 30.10 4.94
C GLU A 358 -24.22 28.79 4.27
N GLU A 359 -23.26 27.93 3.96
CA GLU A 359 -23.45 26.47 4.07
C GLU A 359 -22.29 25.88 4.87
N ASP A 360 -22.63 25.44 6.09
CA ASP A 360 -21.89 24.46 6.88
C ASP A 360 -21.59 23.22 6.04
N GLY A 361 -20.30 22.87 5.93
CA GLY A 361 -19.90 21.68 5.19
C GLY A 361 -18.40 21.57 5.06
N HIS A 362 -17.75 20.95 6.04
CA HIS A 362 -16.38 20.46 5.90
C HIS A 362 -16.22 19.71 4.57
N PRO A 363 -15.24 20.02 3.71
CA PRO A 363 -14.99 19.20 2.54
C PRO A 363 -14.55 17.80 3.01
N PRO A 364 -15.17 16.72 2.50
CA PRO A 364 -14.88 15.37 2.95
C PRO A 364 -13.43 14.98 2.61
N MET A 365 -12.80 14.28 3.55
CA MET A 365 -11.39 13.81 3.54
C MET A 365 -10.98 13.06 2.27
N ASP A 366 -11.94 12.50 1.53
CA ASP A 366 -11.74 11.87 0.22
C ASP A 366 -11.19 12.84 -0.84
N GLN A 367 -11.50 14.14 -0.73
CA GLN A 367 -10.97 15.16 -1.65
C GLN A 367 -9.48 15.46 -1.44
N LEU A 368 -8.95 15.21 -0.23
CA LEU A 368 -7.57 15.50 0.14
C LEU A 368 -6.60 14.45 -0.46
N PHE A 369 -7.02 13.18 -0.45
CA PHE A 369 -6.35 12.10 -1.16
C PHE A 369 -6.55 12.15 -2.67
N SER A 370 -7.76 12.52 -3.11
CA SER A 370 -8.01 12.82 -4.52
C SER A 370 -6.99 13.85 -5.00
N LYS A 371 -6.75 14.97 -4.29
CA LYS A 371 -5.73 15.96 -4.71
C LYS A 371 -4.29 15.46 -4.72
N TYR A 372 -3.88 14.57 -3.80
CA TYR A 372 -2.51 14.05 -3.77
C TYR A 372 -2.25 13.04 -4.92
N LEU A 373 -3.26 12.24 -5.28
CA LEU A 373 -3.17 11.19 -6.31
C LEU A 373 -3.66 11.64 -7.70
N SER A 374 -4.61 12.58 -7.78
CA SER A 374 -5.12 13.22 -9.01
C SER A 374 -4.15 14.24 -9.58
N ALA A 375 -3.19 14.72 -8.79
CA ALA A 375 -2.17 15.62 -9.29
C ALA A 375 -1.28 14.95 -10.37
N SER A 376 -1.38 13.62 -10.56
CA SER A 376 -0.85 12.92 -11.74
C SER A 376 -1.30 13.50 -13.09
N ALA A 377 -2.32 14.38 -13.15
CA ALA A 377 -2.75 15.04 -14.38
C ALA A 377 -2.14 16.44 -14.64
N SER A 378 -1.52 17.12 -13.65
CA SER A 378 -0.79 18.38 -13.90
C SER A 378 0.24 18.70 -12.80
N TRP A 379 1.44 18.12 -12.88
CA TRP A 379 2.56 18.51 -12.00
C TRP A 379 3.55 19.42 -12.73
N ASP A 380 3.56 20.71 -12.39
CA ASP A 380 4.69 21.63 -12.61
C ASP A 380 5.72 21.41 -11.47
N PRO A 381 6.98 21.01 -11.74
CA PRO A 381 7.85 20.38 -10.75
C PRO A 381 8.61 21.34 -9.81
N LEU A 382 8.32 22.65 -9.81
CA LEU A 382 9.03 23.65 -8.99
C LEU A 382 8.13 24.57 -8.15
N ALA A 383 6.81 24.44 -8.20
CA ALA A 383 5.93 25.17 -7.29
C ALA A 383 5.86 24.47 -5.92
N MET A 384 6.69 24.90 -4.97
CA MET A 384 6.30 24.78 -3.56
C MET A 384 4.98 25.54 -3.37
N PRO A 385 4.00 25.02 -2.60
CA PRO A 385 2.81 25.81 -2.29
C PRO A 385 3.26 27.09 -1.61
N ASP A 386 2.70 28.22 -2.04
CA ASP A 386 2.93 29.54 -1.48
C ASP A 386 2.88 29.48 0.07
N PRO A 387 3.94 29.90 0.78
CA PRO A 387 3.97 29.95 2.24
C PRO A 387 2.79 30.74 2.83
N GLU A 388 2.25 31.74 2.13
CA GLU A 388 1.05 32.47 2.56
C GLU A 388 -0.23 31.63 2.43
N ALA A 389 -0.30 30.72 1.47
CA ALA A 389 -1.43 29.80 1.32
C ALA A 389 -1.43 28.69 2.40
N ILE A 390 -0.24 28.23 2.81
CA ILE A 390 -0.07 27.30 3.94
C ILE A 390 -0.41 28.01 5.26
N ASN A 391 0.05 29.24 5.47
CA ASN A 391 -0.30 30.01 6.67
C ASN A 391 -1.79 30.40 6.72
N ARG A 392 -2.45 30.70 5.58
CA ARG A 392 -3.91 30.91 5.54
C ARG A 392 -4.69 29.62 5.85
N GLN A 393 -4.22 28.46 5.38
CA GLN A 393 -4.84 27.16 5.71
C GLN A 393 -4.61 26.75 7.16
N LEU A 394 -3.46 27.08 7.75
CA LEU A 394 -3.14 26.83 9.16
C LEU A 394 -3.85 27.81 10.10
N SER A 395 -4.04 29.09 9.73
CA SER A 395 -4.79 30.06 10.54
C SER A 395 -6.28 29.71 10.68
N THR A 396 -6.85 28.94 9.74
CA THR A 396 -8.20 28.37 9.86
C THR A 396 -8.34 27.39 11.04
N PHE A 397 -7.22 26.86 11.56
CA PHE A 397 -7.20 25.97 12.73
C PHE A 397 -6.97 26.68 14.07
N GLU A 398 -6.60 27.97 14.08
CA GLU A 398 -6.35 28.73 15.31
C GLU A 398 -7.63 29.27 15.98
N GLY A 399 -8.78 29.23 15.29
CA GLY A 399 -10.07 29.72 15.80
C GLY A 399 -10.97 28.69 16.49
N LEU A 400 -10.58 27.41 16.54
CA LEU A 400 -11.39 26.35 17.16
C LEU A 400 -11.13 26.32 18.68
N ASP A 401 -11.89 27.13 19.41
CA ASP A 401 -11.93 27.13 20.89
C ASP A 401 -12.42 25.76 21.40
N MET A 402 -11.48 24.93 21.85
CA MET A 402 -11.71 23.61 22.44
C MET A 402 -12.12 23.73 23.92
N ARG A 403 -13.33 24.25 24.19
CA ARG A 403 -13.91 24.23 25.55
C ARG A 403 -15.32 23.65 25.60
N THR A 404 -15.38 22.35 25.88
CA THR A 404 -16.44 21.57 26.58
C THR A 404 -17.89 21.56 26.05
N PRO A 405 -18.65 20.46 26.30
CA PRO A 405 -19.87 20.15 25.57
C PRO A 405 -21.16 20.63 26.25
N THR A 406 -22.10 21.12 25.44
CA THR A 406 -23.55 21.17 25.70
C THR A 406 -24.21 20.92 24.35
N GLY A 407 -25.13 20.00 24.11
CA GLY A 407 -25.97 19.13 24.91
C GLY A 407 -27.17 18.81 24.02
N TRP A 408 -27.61 17.56 24.07
CA TRP A 408 -28.71 16.91 23.33
C TRP A 408 -28.38 16.35 21.95
#